data_AF-A0A315RXS4-F1
#
_entry.id   AF-A0A315RXS4-F1
#
_cell.length_a   1.000
_cell.length_b   1.000
_cell.length_c   1.000
_cell.angle_alpha   90.00
_cell.angle_beta   90.00
_cell.angle_gamma   90.00
#
_symmetry.space_group_name_H-M   'P 1'
#
loop_
_entity.id
_entity.type
_entity.pdbx_description
1 polymer ?
#
loop_
_entity_poly.entity_id
_entity_poly.type
_entity_poly.pdbx_seq_one_letter_code
_entity_poly.pdbx_strand_id
1 'polypeptide(L)'
;MGVTLKDIAEKAGVSISTVSRVINDDQESPVNEETKQRVWKYVKTLGYHKSSKRSASTKKTKEIGLIFNMTPDIYNHPYFSVILTAIENEIKERGYDLAFSLSEKDIQKQSTRHQVISSDLAGVIVVSDFIEEEL
;
A
#
# COMPACT_ATOMS: atom_id res chain seq x y z
N MET A 1 3.08 16.81 -12.39
CA MET A 1 4.53 16.57 -12.20
C MET A 1 4.83 16.72 -10.72
N GLY A 2 5.30 15.65 -10.07
CA GLY A 2 5.65 15.67 -8.65
C GLY A 2 7.13 16.01 -8.46
N VAL A 3 7.48 16.53 -7.29
CA VAL A 3 8.86 16.78 -6.89
C VAL A 3 9.62 15.46 -6.80
N THR A 4 10.81 15.41 -7.38
CA THR A 4 11.68 14.23 -7.40
C THR A 4 12.88 14.39 -6.46
N LEU A 5 13.57 13.28 -6.18
CA LEU A 5 14.84 13.32 -5.43
C LEU A 5 15.91 14.17 -6.12
N LYS A 6 15.85 14.27 -7.46
CA LYS A 6 16.77 15.10 -8.26
C LYS A 6 16.56 16.59 -7.97
N ASP A 7 15.31 17.02 -7.87
CA ASP A 7 14.97 18.42 -7.58
C ASP A 7 15.43 18.83 -6.17
N ILE A 8 15.32 17.91 -5.20
CA ILE A 8 15.84 18.12 -3.85
C ILE A 8 17.36 18.17 -3.85
N ALA A 9 18.02 17.28 -4.60
CA ALA A 9 19.48 17.20 -4.68
C ALA A 9 20.09 18.49 -5.25
N GLU A 10 19.48 19.02 -6.31
CA GLU A 10 19.91 20.28 -6.95
C GLU A 10 19.77 21.47 -5.99
N LYS A 11 18.64 21.60 -5.29
CA LYS A 11 18.42 22.70 -4.33
C LYS A 11 19.25 22.58 -3.06
N ALA A 12 19.48 21.35 -2.59
CA ALA A 12 20.29 21.09 -1.41
C ALA A 12 21.80 21.14 -1.71
N GLY A 13 22.21 21.11 -2.99
CA GLY A 13 23.62 21.12 -3.39
C GLY A 13 24.35 19.83 -3.04
N VAL A 14 23.68 18.68 -3.15
CA VAL A 14 24.23 17.35 -2.82
C VAL A 14 23.89 16.33 -3.90
N SER A 15 24.49 15.14 -3.83
CA SER A 15 24.15 14.06 -4.75
C SER A 15 22.76 13.48 -4.49
N ILE A 16 22.11 12.94 -5.53
CA ILE A 16 20.84 12.20 -5.40
C ILE A 16 20.98 11.05 -4.40
N SER A 17 22.13 10.37 -4.40
CA SER A 17 22.46 9.30 -3.45
C SER A 17 22.47 9.80 -2.01
N THR A 18 23.02 10.99 -1.76
CA THR A 18 23.01 11.63 -0.42
C THR A 18 21.59 11.95 0.03
N VAL A 19 20.75 12.49 -0.86
CA VAL A 19 19.33 12.75 -0.56
C VAL A 19 18.60 11.44 -0.23
N SER A 20 18.84 10.38 -1.02
CA SER A 20 18.23 9.07 -0.78
C SER A 20 18.65 8.47 0.56
N ARG A 21 19.92 8.62 0.97
CA ARG A 21 20.41 8.14 2.27
C ARG A 21 19.78 8.91 3.42
N VAL A 22 19.67 10.23 3.32
CA VAL A 22 19.01 11.07 4.33
C VAL A 22 17.52 10.72 4.49
N ILE A 23 16.81 10.47 3.39
CA ILE A 23 15.36 10.16 3.40
C ILE A 23 15.09 8.71 3.83
N ASN A 24 16.02 7.79 3.58
CA ASN A 24 15.90 6.38 3.98
C ASN A 24 16.55 6.09 5.34
N ASP A 25 17.18 7.07 5.98
CA ASP A 25 17.88 6.96 7.27
C ASP A 25 18.89 5.80 7.30
N ASP A 26 19.69 5.72 6.24
CA ASP A 26 20.73 4.71 6.06
C ASP A 26 21.85 4.88 7.11
N GLN A 27 21.96 3.89 8.01
CA GLN A 27 22.91 3.89 9.13
C GLN A 27 24.31 3.38 8.74
N GLU A 28 24.47 2.75 7.57
CA GLU A 28 25.76 2.19 7.12
C GLU A 28 26.68 3.27 6.53
N SER A 29 26.11 4.39 6.09
CA SER A 29 26.86 5.56 5.62
C SER A 29 26.25 6.85 6.16
N PRO A 30 26.52 7.20 7.44
CA PRO A 30 25.93 8.36 8.08
C PRO A 30 26.28 9.65 7.34
N VAL A 31 25.26 10.47 7.09
CA VAL A 31 25.39 11.80 6.51
C VAL A 31 25.52 12.81 7.64
N ASN A 32 26.39 13.82 7.49
CA ASN A 32 26.55 14.83 8.53
C ASN A 32 25.23 15.57 8.82
N GLU A 33 25.09 16.02 10.07
CA GLU A 33 23.83 16.58 10.55
C GLU A 33 23.43 17.86 9.81
N GLU A 34 24.42 18.68 9.42
CA GLU A 34 24.21 19.89 8.63
C GLU A 34 23.57 19.60 7.26
N THR A 35 24.04 18.55 6.57
CA THR A 35 23.48 18.12 5.30
C THR A 35 22.12 17.46 5.48
N LYS A 36 21.92 16.69 6.55
CA LYS A 36 20.63 16.09 6.92
C LYS A 36 19.57 17.17 7.08
N GLN A 37 19.86 18.21 7.86
CA GLN A 37 18.96 19.36 8.09
C GLN A 37 18.64 20.11 6.79
N ARG A 38 19.67 20.37 5.96
CA ARG A 38 19.50 21.06 4.68
C ARG A 38 18.60 20.27 3.72
N VAL A 39 18.79 18.96 3.60
CA VAL A 39 17.93 18.09 2.77
C VAL A 39 16.50 18.09 3.30
N TRP A 40 16.28 17.93 4.62
CA TRP A 40 14.95 17.94 5.21
C TRP A 40 14.22 19.28 5.05
N LYS A 41 14.95 20.41 5.07
CA LYS A 41 14.39 21.73 4.75
C LYS A 41 13.77 21.73 3.37
N TYR A 42 14.51 21.30 2.34
CA TYR A 42 13.99 21.28 0.96
C TYR A 42 12.92 20.21 0.74
N VAL A 43 12.99 19.05 1.40
CA VAL A 43 11.92 18.05 1.40
C VAL A 43 10.59 18.68 1.86
N LYS A 44 10.62 19.43 2.98
CA LYS A 44 9.44 20.14 3.51
C LYS A 44 8.99 21.29 2.60
N THR A 45 9.91 22.15 2.18
CA THR A 45 9.60 23.32 1.35
C THR A 45 9.03 22.95 -0.02
N LEU A 46 9.48 21.84 -0.60
CA LEU A 46 9.01 21.36 -1.89
C LEU A 46 7.78 20.45 -1.78
N GLY A 47 7.35 20.09 -0.57
CA GLY A 47 6.26 19.14 -0.38
C GLY A 47 6.58 17.76 -0.95
N TYR A 48 7.87 17.36 -0.94
CA TYR A 48 8.25 16.01 -1.36
C TYR A 48 7.68 15.01 -0.36
N HIS A 49 6.71 14.22 -0.82
CA HIS A 49 6.21 13.09 -0.07
C HIS A 49 6.89 11.83 -0.59
N LYS A 50 7.46 11.03 0.31
CA LYS A 50 8.00 9.71 -0.02
C LYS A 50 6.83 8.86 -0.51
N SER A 51 6.62 8.78 -1.81
CA SER A 51 5.80 7.71 -2.37
C SER A 51 6.50 6.41 -2.00
N SER A 52 5.81 5.53 -1.29
CA SER A 52 6.27 4.16 -1.03
C SER A 52 6.29 3.37 -2.35
N LYS A 53 7.21 3.75 -3.26
CA LYS A 53 7.38 3.14 -4.58
C LYS A 53 8.84 3.23 -5.01
N ARG A 54 9.70 2.47 -4.34
CA ARG A 54 10.91 1.92 -4.98
C ARG A 54 10.72 0.42 -5.23
N SER A 55 9.65 0.10 -5.94
CA SER A 55 9.45 -1.19 -6.60
C SER A 55 8.36 -1.03 -7.66
N ALA A 56 8.71 -0.40 -8.78
CA ALA A 56 7.90 -0.51 -9.99
C ALA A 56 8.83 -0.48 -11.21
N SER A 57 9.83 -1.38 -11.21
CA SER A 57 9.98 -2.17 -12.43
C SER A 57 8.61 -2.79 -12.67
N THR A 58 8.05 -2.59 -13.86
CA THR A 58 6.73 -3.01 -14.32
C THR A 58 6.55 -4.54 -14.31
N LYS A 59 6.82 -5.20 -13.17
CA LYS A 59 6.29 -6.52 -12.90
C LYS A 59 4.81 -6.30 -12.66
N LYS A 60 3.97 -6.92 -13.50
CA LYS A 60 2.56 -7.09 -13.19
C LYS A 60 2.48 -7.62 -11.76
N THR A 61 2.07 -6.78 -10.83
CA THR A 61 1.75 -7.22 -9.48
C THR A 61 0.54 -8.14 -9.63
N LYS A 62 0.61 -9.30 -8.98
CA LYS A 62 -0.49 -10.24 -8.98
C LYS A 62 -1.55 -9.70 -8.04
N GLU A 63 -2.80 -9.65 -8.48
CA GLU A 63 -3.89 -9.08 -7.69
C GLU A 63 -4.57 -10.15 -6.84
N ILE A 64 -4.96 -9.79 -5.61
CA ILE A 64 -5.75 -10.61 -4.71
C ILE A 64 -7.09 -9.91 -4.46
N GLY A 65 -8.19 -10.66 -4.53
CA GLY A 65 -9.51 -10.18 -4.11
C GLY A 65 -9.79 -10.49 -2.65
N LEU A 66 -10.56 -9.64 -1.96
CA LEU A 66 -11.02 -9.88 -0.60
C LEU A 66 -12.54 -9.83 -0.54
N ILE A 67 -13.13 -10.88 0.05
CA ILE A 67 -14.57 -11.03 0.23
C ILE A 67 -14.87 -11.21 1.71
N PHE A 68 -15.80 -10.41 2.18
CA PHE A 68 -16.24 -10.39 3.55
C PHE A 68 -17.69 -10.89 3.66
N ASN A 69 -17.87 -11.99 4.36
CA ASN A 69 -19.14 -12.65 4.63
C ASN A 69 -19.40 -12.68 6.15
N MET A 70 -19.42 -11.50 6.77
CA MET A 70 -19.78 -11.33 8.18
C MET A 70 -21.10 -10.56 8.29
N THR A 71 -21.92 -10.96 9.26
CA THR A 71 -23.29 -10.46 9.51
C THR A 71 -23.30 -9.20 10.40
N PRO A 72 -24.39 -8.41 10.40
CA PRO A 72 -24.61 -7.30 9.49
C PRO A 72 -23.75 -6.06 9.79
N ASP A 73 -23.27 -5.42 8.72
CA ASP A 73 -22.52 -4.15 8.70
C ASP A 73 -21.02 -4.25 9.01
N ILE A 74 -20.33 -5.01 8.15
CA ILE A 74 -18.91 -5.23 8.32
C ILE A 74 -18.07 -3.95 8.33
N TYR A 75 -18.49 -2.92 7.58
CA TYR A 75 -17.77 -1.65 7.54
C TYR A 75 -17.77 -0.92 8.89
N ASN A 76 -18.79 -1.17 9.72
CA ASN A 76 -18.90 -0.64 11.07
C ASN A 76 -18.38 -1.62 12.14
N HIS A 77 -17.86 -2.78 11.75
CA HIS A 77 -17.29 -3.73 12.70
C HIS A 77 -15.94 -3.21 13.23
N PRO A 78 -15.71 -3.20 14.56
CA PRO A 78 -14.52 -2.60 15.16
C PRO A 78 -13.19 -3.22 14.71
N TYR A 79 -13.21 -4.47 14.21
CA TYR A 79 -12.02 -5.15 13.72
C TYR A 79 -11.81 -5.07 12.21
N PHE A 80 -12.76 -4.54 11.44
CA PHE A 80 -12.69 -4.53 9.97
C PHE A 80 -11.44 -3.81 9.46
N SER A 81 -11.20 -2.58 9.92
CA SER A 81 -10.05 -1.78 9.50
C SER A 81 -8.72 -2.42 9.89
N VAL A 82 -8.65 -3.03 11.08
CA VAL A 82 -7.45 -3.73 11.57
C VAL A 82 -7.15 -4.95 10.72
N ILE A 83 -8.16 -5.79 10.45
CA ILE A 83 -8.03 -6.99 9.61
C ILE A 83 -7.66 -6.60 8.19
N LEU A 84 -8.37 -5.64 7.59
CA LEU A 84 -8.09 -5.15 6.24
C LEU A 84 -6.66 -4.64 6.12
N THR A 85 -6.23 -3.78 7.06
CA THR A 85 -4.87 -3.22 7.06
C THR A 85 -3.81 -4.31 7.21
N ALA A 86 -4.05 -5.31 8.07
CA ALA A 86 -3.13 -6.43 8.25
C ALA A 86 -3.00 -7.26 6.96
N ILE A 87 -4.12 -7.57 6.31
CA ILE A 87 -4.14 -8.29 5.03
C ILE A 87 -3.41 -7.48 3.95
N GLU A 88 -3.74 -6.19 3.79
CA GLU A 88 -3.12 -5.31 2.79
C GLU A 88 -1.61 -5.21 2.95
N ASN A 89 -1.12 -5.10 4.19
CA ASN A 89 0.31 -5.04 4.47
C ASN A 89 1.00 -6.38 4.10
N GLU A 90 0.43 -7.51 4.52
CA GLU A 90 1.00 -8.84 4.29
C GLU A 90 1.08 -9.19 2.80
N ILE A 91 0.01 -8.94 2.03
CA ILE A 91 0.00 -9.24 0.59
C ILE A 91 0.98 -8.34 -0.16
N LYS A 92 1.12 -7.08 0.28
CA LYS A 92 2.03 -6.11 -0.32
C LYS A 92 3.49 -6.45 -0.07
N GLU A 93 3.82 -6.90 1.13
CA GLU A 93 5.16 -7.41 1.44
C GLU A 93 5.54 -8.62 0.56
N ARG A 94 4.54 -9.42 0.16
CA ARG A 94 4.69 -10.56 -0.74
C ARG A 94 4.65 -10.19 -2.24
N GLY A 95 4.50 -8.91 -2.58
CA GLY A 95 4.48 -8.44 -3.97
C GLY A 95 3.14 -8.60 -4.69
N TYR A 96 2.05 -8.72 -3.94
CA TYR A 96 0.67 -8.69 -4.44
C TYR A 96 0.00 -7.35 -4.11
N ASP A 97 -1.02 -6.99 -4.88
CA ASP A 97 -1.88 -5.82 -4.59
C ASP A 97 -3.32 -6.28 -4.31
N LEU A 98 -4.06 -5.51 -3.51
CA LEU A 98 -5.48 -5.74 -3.30
C LEU A 98 -6.28 -5.15 -4.47
N ALA A 99 -7.03 -5.98 -5.20
CA ALA A 99 -7.90 -5.50 -6.29
C ALA A 99 -9.21 -4.90 -5.78
N PHE A 100 -9.82 -5.55 -4.79
CA PHE A 100 -11.08 -5.11 -4.19
C PHE A 100 -11.26 -5.72 -2.80
N SER A 101 -12.12 -5.06 -2.01
CA SER A 101 -12.68 -5.56 -0.76
C SER A 101 -14.20 -5.42 -0.85
N LEU A 102 -14.91 -6.54 -0.94
CA LEU A 102 -16.36 -6.58 -1.15
C LEU A 102 -17.06 -7.33 -0.03
N SER A 103 -18.27 -6.89 0.33
CA SER A 103 -19.15 -7.68 1.18
C SER A 103 -19.94 -8.72 0.37
N GLU A 104 -20.54 -9.71 1.03
CA GLU A 104 -21.48 -10.65 0.39
C GLU A 104 -22.57 -9.89 -0.38
N LYS A 105 -23.13 -8.82 0.21
CA LYS A 105 -24.14 -7.96 -0.42
C LYS A 105 -23.65 -7.32 -1.72
N ASP A 106 -22.37 -6.96 -1.81
CA ASP A 106 -21.82 -6.40 -3.04
C ASP A 106 -21.70 -7.44 -4.14
N ILE A 107 -21.35 -8.68 -3.80
CA ILE A 107 -21.26 -9.79 -4.76
C ILE A 107 -22.63 -10.23 -5.28
N GLN A 108 -23.70 -10.04 -4.50
CA GLN A 108 -25.05 -10.30 -5.01
C GLN A 108 -25.43 -9.37 -6.19
N LYS A 109 -24.80 -8.19 -6.32
CA LYS A 109 -24.97 -7.31 -7.49
C LYS A 109 -24.35 -7.96 -8.72
N GLN A 110 -25.16 -8.14 -9.77
CA GLN A 110 -24.74 -8.85 -11.00
C GLN A 110 -23.52 -8.21 -11.67
N SER A 111 -23.43 -6.88 -11.68
CA SER A 111 -22.30 -6.14 -12.25
C SER A 111 -21.00 -6.42 -11.50
N THR A 112 -21.03 -6.33 -10.17
CA THR A 112 -19.89 -6.62 -9.31
C THR A 112 -19.45 -8.09 -9.43
N ARG A 113 -20.40 -9.03 -9.45
CA ARG A 113 -20.10 -10.44 -9.66
C ARG A 113 -19.41 -10.70 -10.99
N HIS A 114 -19.90 -10.07 -12.06
CA HIS A 114 -19.28 -10.20 -13.38
C HIS A 114 -17.85 -9.65 -13.39
N GLN A 115 -17.64 -8.49 -12.74
CA GLN A 115 -16.31 -7.90 -12.59
C GLN A 115 -15.35 -8.87 -11.88
N VAL A 116 -15.75 -9.41 -10.73
CA VAL A 116 -14.96 -10.37 -9.95
C VAL A 116 -14.59 -11.62 -10.76
N ILE A 117 -15.54 -12.20 -11.50
CA ILE A 117 -15.31 -13.40 -12.32
C ILE A 117 -14.40 -13.09 -13.52
N SER A 118 -14.50 -11.87 -14.08
CA SER A 118 -13.69 -11.44 -15.21
C SER A 118 -12.27 -10.97 -14.84
N SER A 119 -12.00 -10.76 -13.54
CA SER A 119 -10.71 -10.30 -13.06
C SER A 119 -9.64 -11.40 -13.13
N ASP A 120 -8.45 -11.04 -13.60
CA ASP A 120 -7.27 -11.91 -13.62
C ASP A 120 -6.58 -11.93 -12.24
N LEU A 121 -7.29 -12.49 -11.25
CA LEU A 121 -6.81 -12.59 -9.87
C LEU A 121 -5.88 -13.78 -9.70
N ALA A 122 -4.83 -13.59 -8.91
CA ALA A 122 -3.99 -14.70 -8.45
C ALA A 122 -4.65 -15.51 -7.33
N GLY A 123 -5.63 -14.93 -6.64
CA GLY A 123 -6.38 -15.59 -5.57
C GLY A 123 -7.43 -14.69 -4.94
N VAL A 124 -8.26 -15.29 -4.07
CA VAL A 124 -9.29 -14.60 -3.30
C VAL A 124 -9.20 -15.03 -1.85
N ILE A 125 -9.24 -14.07 -0.94
CA ILE A 125 -9.34 -14.28 0.50
C ILE A 125 -10.82 -14.11 0.87
N VAL A 126 -11.39 -15.10 1.55
CA VAL A 126 -12.76 -15.04 2.07
C VAL A 126 -12.68 -15.02 3.59
N VAL A 127 -13.26 -13.98 4.19
CA VAL A 127 -13.39 -13.83 5.64
C VAL A 127 -14.87 -14.00 5.96
N SER A 128 -15.23 -15.11 6.59
CA SER A 128 -16.61 -15.42 6.96
C SER A 128 -16.73 -15.75 8.45
N ASP A 129 -17.93 -15.56 8.99
CA ASP A 129 -18.28 -16.17 10.26
C ASP A 129 -18.26 -17.70 10.12
N PHE A 130 -17.82 -18.42 11.15
CA PHE A 130 -17.99 -19.88 11.21
C PHE A 130 -19.49 -20.16 11.36
N ILE A 131 -20.09 -20.78 10.35
CA ILE A 131 -21.40 -21.41 10.51
C ILE A 131 -21.13 -22.72 11.27
N GLU A 132 -21.43 -22.77 12.57
CA GLU A 132 -21.67 -24.06 13.21
C GLU A 132 -22.87 -24.68 12.50
N GLU A 133 -22.64 -25.75 11.72
CA GLU A 133 -23.75 -26.63 11.34
C GLU A 133 -24.29 -27.24 12.64
N GLU A 134 -25.47 -26.78 13.09
CA GLU A 134 -26.28 -27.56 14.03
C GLU A 134 -26.59 -28.91 13.38
N LEU A 135 -25.94 -29.97 13.86
CA LEU A 135 -26.24 -31.38 13.58
C LEU A 135 -27.54 -31.82 14.25
#